data_AF-A0A7L2R1M9-F1
#
_entry.id   AF-A0A7L2R1M9-F1
#
_cell.length_a   1.000
_cell.length_b   1.000
_cell.length_c   1.000
_cell.angle_alpha   90.00
_cell.angle_beta   90.00
_cell.angle_gamma   90.00
#
_symmetry.space_group_name_H-M   'P 1'
#
loop_
_entity.id
_entity.type
_entity.pdbx_description
1 polymer ?
#
loop_
_entity_poly.entity_id
_entity_poly.type
_entity_poly.pdbx_seq_one_letter_code
_entity_poly.pdbx_strand_id
1 'polypeptide(L)'
;MQCCVAGVAFVPALLVSWSSAAFIVSYVIAVLAGHVEPLVPYISDTGTKPPESGVFGFMINISALLAAITMYIRYLLIEKQNESSHFVRSSCNMFTLCMGLMGCTGMGIVATFQELAVPSVHDIGAFVAFGSGVVYIT
;
A
#
# COMPACT_ATOMS: atom_id res chain seq x y z
N MET A 1 -9.92 -12.30 -25.61
CA MET A 1 -9.60 -11.29 -24.59
C MET A 1 -9.23 -11.87 -23.21
N GLN A 2 -9.56 -13.13 -22.86
CA GLN A 2 -9.28 -13.68 -21.52
C GLN A 2 -7.78 -13.89 -21.18
N CYS A 3 -6.89 -14.15 -22.14
CA CYS A 3 -5.46 -14.33 -21.85
C CYS A 3 -4.75 -13.05 -21.35
N CYS A 4 -5.19 -11.86 -21.77
CA CYS A 4 -4.55 -10.61 -21.33
C CYS A 4 -4.91 -10.24 -19.89
N VAL A 5 -6.04 -10.72 -19.36
CA VAL A 5 -6.53 -10.37 -18.01
C VAL A 5 -5.67 -11.03 -16.92
N ALA A 6 -5.17 -12.24 -17.17
CA ALA A 6 -4.37 -13.00 -16.20
C ALA A 6 -3.02 -12.33 -15.90
N GLY A 7 -2.35 -11.76 -16.91
CA GLY A 7 -1.07 -11.06 -16.73
C GLY A 7 -1.22 -9.71 -16.01
N VAL A 8 -2.35 -9.04 -16.20
CA VAL A 8 -2.63 -7.72 -15.62
C VAL A 8 -2.92 -7.81 -14.12
N ALA A 9 -3.49 -8.93 -13.65
CA ALA A 9 -3.77 -9.18 -12.25
C ALA A 9 -2.54 -9.60 -11.41
N PHE A 10 -1.41 -9.92 -12.05
CA PHE A 10 -0.21 -10.38 -11.36
C PHE A 10 0.35 -9.35 -10.38
N VAL A 11 0.53 -8.10 -10.82
CA VAL A 11 1.10 -7.03 -9.96
C VAL A 11 0.19 -6.71 -8.76
N PRO A 12 -1.14 -6.53 -8.93
CA PRO A 12 -2.05 -6.38 -7.79
C PRO A 12 -2.06 -7.58 -6.84
N ALA A 13 -2.01 -8.82 -7.37
CA ALA A 13 -1.96 -10.02 -6.53
C ALA A 13 -0.66 -10.09 -5.73
N LEU A 14 0.47 -9.77 -6.37
CA LEU A 14 1.77 -9.69 -5.71
C LEU A 14 1.76 -8.62 -4.62
N LEU A 15 1.22 -7.42 -4.90
CA LEU A 15 1.05 -6.34 -3.93
C LEU A 15 0.32 -6.85 -2.68
N VAL A 16 -0.87 -7.42 -2.83
CA VAL A 16 -1.69 -7.88 -1.69
C VAL A 16 -0.94 -8.95 -0.90
N SER A 17 -0.39 -9.96 -1.58
CA SER A 17 0.35 -11.05 -0.92
C SER A 17 1.58 -10.54 -0.16
N TRP A 18 2.32 -9.59 -0.74
CA TRP A 18 3.52 -9.02 -0.16
C TRP A 18 3.21 -8.11 1.03
N SER A 19 2.18 -7.27 0.92
CA SER A 19 1.71 -6.44 2.03
C SER A 19 1.19 -7.29 3.19
N SER A 20 0.41 -8.35 2.92
CA SER A 20 -0.01 -9.29 3.96
C SER A 20 1.18 -9.98 4.62
N ALA A 21 2.18 -10.40 3.83
CA ALA A 21 3.41 -10.96 4.36
C ALA A 21 4.18 -9.97 5.24
N ALA A 22 4.20 -8.67 4.90
CA ALA A 22 4.83 -7.64 5.72
C ALA A 22 4.25 -7.60 7.14
N PHE A 23 2.93 -7.60 7.28
CA PHE A 23 2.27 -7.63 8.58
C PHE A 23 2.55 -8.93 9.35
N ILE A 24 2.46 -10.08 8.67
CA ILE A 24 2.64 -11.40 9.31
C ILE A 24 4.09 -11.58 9.79
N VAL A 25 5.07 -11.27 8.94
CA VAL A 25 6.50 -11.46 9.25
C VAL A 25 6.92 -10.54 10.40
N SER A 26 6.56 -9.25 10.35
CA SER A 26 6.87 -8.30 11.43
C SER A 26 6.21 -8.69 12.74
N TYR A 27 4.95 -9.16 12.70
CA TYR A 27 4.28 -9.70 13.88
C TYR A 27 4.99 -10.91 14.48
N VAL A 28 5.37 -11.90 13.66
CA VAL A 28 6.11 -13.08 14.13
C VAL A 28 7.44 -12.67 14.78
N ILE A 29 8.18 -11.75 14.17
CA ILE A 29 9.42 -11.23 14.74
C ILE A 29 9.16 -10.54 16.09
N ALA A 30 8.14 -9.68 16.18
CA ALA A 30 7.79 -8.96 17.40
C ALA A 30 7.42 -9.93 18.56
N VAL A 31 6.68 -11.00 18.26
CA VAL A 31 6.32 -12.03 19.24
C VAL A 31 7.55 -12.81 19.69
N LEU A 32 8.40 -13.24 18.76
CA LEU A 32 9.62 -13.98 19.08
C LEU A 32 10.63 -13.13 19.86
N ALA A 33 10.66 -11.82 19.63
CA ALA A 33 11.46 -10.87 20.38
C ALA A 33 10.86 -10.50 21.76
N GLY A 34 9.65 -10.97 22.07
CA GLY A 34 8.94 -10.65 23.31
C GLY A 34 8.45 -9.19 23.37
N HIS A 35 8.34 -8.51 22.23
CA HIS A 35 7.88 -7.13 22.17
C HIS A 35 6.36 -7.00 22.25
N VAL A 36 5.62 -8.06 21.87
CA VAL A 36 4.15 -8.11 21.85
C VAL A 36 3.65 -9.47 22.35
N GLU A 37 2.53 -9.49 23.06
CA GLU A 37 1.92 -10.75 23.52
C GLU A 37 1.25 -11.54 22.38
N PRO A 38 1.39 -12.88 22.33
CA PRO A 38 0.84 -13.69 21.23
C PRO A 38 -0.69 -13.66 21.11
N LEU A 39 -1.43 -13.49 22.21
CA LEU A 39 -2.89 -13.70 22.25
C LEU A 39 -3.72 -12.41 22.16
N VAL A 40 -3.11 -11.23 22.35
CA VAL A 40 -3.80 -9.93 22.29
C VAL A 40 -2.95 -8.80 21.65
N PRO A 41 -2.43 -8.95 20.42
CA PRO A 41 -1.64 -7.90 19.79
C PRO A 41 -2.54 -6.79 19.22
N TYR A 42 -2.27 -5.52 19.53
CA TYR A 42 -2.67 -4.43 18.62
C TYR A 42 -1.74 -4.47 17.40
N ILE A 43 -2.30 -4.47 16.20
CA ILE A 43 -1.54 -4.53 14.93
C ILE A 43 -0.53 -3.37 14.86
N SER A 44 -0.85 -2.21 15.43
CA SER A 44 0.03 -1.03 15.50
C SER A 44 1.37 -1.31 16.18
N ASP A 45 1.41 -2.18 17.19
CA ASP A 45 2.63 -2.38 18.01
C ASP A 45 3.68 -3.24 17.31
N THR A 46 3.26 -4.02 16.30
CA THR A 46 4.03 -5.10 15.67
C THR A 46 5.14 -4.65 14.72
N GLY A 47 5.25 -3.36 14.46
CA GLY A 47 6.27 -2.76 13.59
C GLY A 47 7.00 -1.59 14.24
N THR A 48 6.96 -1.45 15.56
CA THR A 48 7.41 -0.21 16.23
C THR A 48 8.84 -0.24 16.75
N LYS A 49 9.37 -1.44 17.06
CA LYS A 49 10.71 -1.60 17.62
C LYS A 49 11.64 -2.35 16.64
N PRO A 50 12.95 -2.11 16.69
CA PRO A 50 13.90 -2.93 15.95
C PRO A 50 13.99 -4.35 16.54
N PRO A 51 14.15 -5.40 15.70
CA PRO A 51 14.38 -5.34 14.26
C PRO A 51 13.10 -5.34 13.39
N GLU A 52 11.92 -5.63 13.94
CA GLU A 52 10.68 -5.79 13.17
C GLU A 52 10.23 -4.53 12.45
N SER A 53 10.51 -3.34 13.00
CA SER A 53 10.20 -2.06 12.37
C SER A 53 10.96 -1.81 11.08
N GLY A 54 12.23 -2.21 11.04
CA GLY A 54 13.07 -2.11 9.84
C GLY A 54 12.61 -3.08 8.75
N VAL A 55 12.26 -4.31 9.13
CA VAL A 55 11.70 -5.31 8.20
C VAL A 55 10.36 -4.84 7.65
N PHE A 56 9.48 -4.35 8.52
CA PHE A 56 8.18 -3.80 8.15
C PHE A 56 8.35 -2.64 7.16
N GLY A 57 9.17 -1.65 7.52
CA GLY A 57 9.43 -0.48 6.69
C GLY A 57 10.00 -0.84 5.31
N PHE A 58 10.92 -1.79 5.23
CA PHE A 58 11.43 -2.27 3.94
C PHE A 58 10.33 -2.91 3.09
N MET A 59 9.54 -3.82 3.67
CA MET A 59 8.49 -4.53 2.94
C MET A 59 7.33 -3.62 2.51
N ILE A 60 6.94 -2.65 3.34
CA ILE A 60 5.91 -1.67 2.99
C ILE A 60 6.42 -0.69 1.93
N ASN A 61 7.69 -0.30 1.92
CA ASN A 61 8.25 0.50 0.82
C ASN A 61 8.20 -0.24 -0.52
N ILE A 62 8.47 -1.55 -0.55
CA ILE A 62 8.26 -2.38 -1.74
C ILE A 62 6.78 -2.43 -2.12
N SER A 63 5.89 -2.60 -1.13
CA SER A 63 4.44 -2.55 -1.35
C SER A 63 4.00 -1.22 -1.96
N ALA A 64 4.57 -0.09 -1.51
CA ALA A 64 4.27 1.23 -2.04
C ALA A 64 4.64 1.36 -3.52
N LEU A 65 5.78 0.79 -3.93
CA LEU A 65 6.16 0.74 -5.34
C LEU A 65 5.21 -0.15 -6.15
N LEU A 66 4.90 -1.35 -5.67
CA LEU A 66 3.96 -2.27 -6.33
C LEU A 66 2.55 -1.67 -6.44
N ALA A 67 2.12 -0.90 -5.44
CA ALA A 67 0.87 -0.15 -5.46
C ALA A 67 0.90 0.96 -6.51
N ALA A 68 1.97 1.74 -6.61
CA ALA A 68 2.09 2.78 -7.62
C ALA A 68 2.02 2.19 -9.05
N ILE A 69 2.70 1.06 -9.28
CA ILE A 69 2.62 0.33 -10.55
C ILE A 69 1.18 -0.16 -10.80
N THR A 70 0.52 -0.70 -9.78
CA THR A 70 -0.88 -1.15 -9.88
C THR A 70 -1.83 -0.01 -10.26
N MET A 71 -1.68 1.17 -9.63
CA MET A 71 -2.53 2.34 -9.93
C MET A 71 -2.30 2.83 -11.36
N TYR A 72 -1.04 2.81 -11.82
CA TYR A 72 -0.70 3.16 -13.19
C TYR A 72 -1.23 2.15 -14.22
N ILE A 73 -1.15 0.85 -13.94
CA ILE A 73 -1.77 -0.18 -14.78
C ILE A 73 -3.27 0.06 -14.90
N ARG A 74 -3.97 0.33 -13.79
CA ARG A 74 -5.41 0.66 -13.84
C ARG A 74 -5.70 1.88 -14.72
N TYR A 75 -4.89 2.94 -14.58
CA TYR A 75 -5.01 4.13 -15.43
C TYR A 75 -4.96 3.77 -16.93
N LEU A 76 -3.97 2.97 -17.33
CA LEU A 76 -3.81 2.53 -18.73
C LEU A 76 -4.96 1.66 -19.21
N LEU A 77 -5.49 0.79 -18.35
CA LEU A 77 -6.66 -0.04 -18.68
C LEU A 77 -7.90 0.81 -18.95
N ILE A 78 -8.16 1.81 -18.11
CA ILE A 78 -9.30 2.72 -18.29
C ILE A 78 -9.11 3.57 -19.55
N GLU A 79 -7.90 4.05 -19.82
CA GLU A 79 -7.58 4.79 -21.04
C GLU A 79 -7.88 3.94 -22.29
N LYS A 80 -7.44 2.67 -22.29
CA LYS A 80 -7.74 1.72 -23.37
C LYS A 80 -9.22 1.38 -23.50
N GLN A 81 -9.94 1.27 -22.38
CA GLN A 81 -11.38 1.03 -22.41
C GLN A 81 -12.15 2.25 -22.93
N ASN A 82 -11.67 3.45 -22.65
CA ASN A 82 -12.26 4.70 -23.13
C ASN A 82 -12.15 4.88 -24.65
N GLU A 83 -11.09 4.36 -25.28
CA GLU A 83 -10.97 4.34 -26.75
C GLU A 83 -12.14 3.62 -27.43
N SER A 84 -12.75 2.63 -26.77
CA SER A 84 -13.84 1.82 -27.34
C SER A 84 -15.24 2.22 -26.87
N SER A 85 -15.38 2.73 -25.64
CA SER A 85 -16.69 2.89 -24.99
C SER A 85 -16.94 4.24 -24.33
N HIS A 86 -15.94 5.13 -24.27
CA HIS A 86 -16.00 6.42 -23.57
C HIS A 86 -16.65 6.33 -22.16
N PHE A 87 -16.28 5.27 -21.43
CA PHE A 87 -16.90 4.87 -20.15
C PHE A 87 -16.63 5.86 -19.01
N VAL A 88 -15.41 6.40 -18.92
CA VAL A 88 -14.98 7.34 -17.86
C VAL A 88 -14.36 8.58 -18.50
N ARG A 89 -14.66 9.77 -17.98
CA ARG A 89 -14.00 10.99 -18.44
C ARG A 89 -12.50 10.94 -18.17
N SER A 90 -11.66 11.24 -19.17
CA SER A 90 -10.19 11.17 -19.05
C SER A 90 -9.63 11.95 -17.84
N SER A 91 -10.18 13.13 -17.54
CA SER A 91 -9.78 13.90 -16.36
C SER A 91 -10.07 13.20 -15.03
N CYS A 92 -11.15 12.39 -14.96
CA CYS A 92 -11.46 11.59 -13.77
C CYS A 92 -10.45 10.45 -13.62
N ASN A 93 -10.10 9.77 -14.72
CA ASN A 93 -9.06 8.73 -14.71
C ASN A 93 -7.72 9.28 -14.20
N MET A 94 -7.28 10.42 -14.73
CA MET A 94 -6.07 11.10 -14.30
C MET A 94 -6.14 11.54 -12.82
N PHE A 95 -7.28 12.08 -12.39
CA PHE A 95 -7.48 12.45 -10.98
C PHE A 95 -7.35 11.23 -10.06
N THR A 96 -7.98 10.10 -10.41
CA THR A 96 -7.84 8.87 -9.60
C THR A 96 -6.39 8.38 -9.57
N LEU A 97 -5.65 8.46 -10.69
CA LEU A 97 -4.22 8.13 -10.68
C LEU A 97 -3.44 9.02 -9.69
N CYS A 98 -3.66 10.32 -9.72
CA CYS A 98 -3.01 11.26 -8.78
C CYS A 98 -3.33 10.91 -7.32
N MET A 99 -4.61 10.64 -7.01
CA MET A 99 -5.01 10.22 -5.65
C MET A 99 -4.34 8.90 -5.24
N GLY A 100 -4.33 7.90 -6.13
CA GLY A 100 -3.67 6.63 -5.88
C GLY A 100 -2.16 6.76 -5.64
N LEU A 101 -1.47 7.61 -6.41
CA LEU A 101 -0.03 7.87 -6.24
C LEU A 101 0.27 8.62 -4.93
N MET A 102 -0.57 9.59 -4.55
CA MET A 102 -0.46 10.24 -3.23
C MET A 102 -0.59 9.21 -2.10
N GLY A 103 -1.48 8.24 -2.24
CA GLY A 103 -1.63 7.16 -1.26
C GLY A 103 -0.38 6.29 -1.15
N CYS A 104 0.25 5.99 -2.28
CA CYS A 104 1.52 5.26 -2.31
C CYS A 104 2.65 6.04 -1.64
N THR A 105 2.70 7.37 -1.84
CA THR A 105 3.65 8.23 -1.11
C THR A 105 3.38 8.21 0.39
N GLY A 106 2.12 8.28 0.81
CA GLY A 106 1.72 8.15 2.22
C GLY A 106 2.22 6.84 2.84
N MET A 107 2.07 5.71 2.14
CA MET A 107 2.62 4.42 2.58
C MET A 107 4.15 4.45 2.75
N GLY A 108 4.87 5.09 1.82
CA GLY A 108 6.32 5.25 1.93
C GLY A 108 6.75 6.10 3.15
N ILE A 109 5.97 7.14 3.48
CA ILE A 109 6.19 7.95 4.69
C ILE A 109 5.97 7.09 5.94
N VAL A 110 4.84 6.39 6.04
CA VAL A 110 4.51 5.48 7.16
C VAL A 110 5.60 4.42 7.36
N ALA A 111 6.11 3.86 6.27
CA ALA A 111 7.16 2.84 6.29
C ALA A 111 8.53 3.37 6.74
N THR A 112 8.82 4.65 6.46
CA THR A 112 10.13 5.25 6.73
C THR A 112 10.17 5.89 8.10
N PHE A 113 9.12 6.63 8.47
CA PHE A 113 9.01 7.34 9.74
C PHE A 113 8.17 6.52 10.70
N GLN A 114 8.86 5.83 11.60
CA GLN A 114 8.23 4.97 12.62
C GLN A 114 7.43 5.81 13.62
N GLU A 115 6.27 5.31 14.02
CA GLU A 115 5.35 5.98 14.95
C GLU A 115 6.05 6.39 16.26
N LEU A 116 6.83 5.49 16.87
CA LEU A 116 7.52 5.79 18.13
C LEU A 116 8.67 6.80 17.99
N ALA A 117 9.21 6.99 16.78
CA ALA A 117 10.35 7.88 16.55
C ALA A 117 9.91 9.29 16.15
N VAL A 118 8.97 9.39 15.20
CA VAL A 118 8.47 10.66 14.67
C VAL A 118 6.95 10.59 14.46
N PRO A 119 6.14 10.54 15.54
CA PRO A 119 4.70 10.27 15.46
C PRO A 119 3.97 11.21 14.51
N SER A 120 4.27 12.51 14.58
CA SER A 120 3.58 13.51 13.77
C SER A 120 3.78 13.30 12.26
N VAL A 121 4.97 12.86 11.82
CA VAL A 121 5.22 12.58 10.39
C VAL A 121 4.57 11.27 9.99
N HIS A 122 4.59 10.26 10.86
CA HIS A 122 3.89 8.99 10.67
C HIS A 122 2.39 9.20 10.47
N ASP A 123 1.74 9.95 11.36
CA ASP A 123 0.30 10.21 11.32
C ASP A 123 -0.13 10.98 10.07
N ILE A 124 0.67 11.96 9.64
CA ILE A 124 0.45 12.66 8.37
C ILE A 124 0.56 11.68 7.20
N GLY A 125 1.59 10.83 7.20
CA GLY A 125 1.74 9.76 6.21
C GLY A 125 0.55 8.84 6.15
N ALA A 126 0.05 8.40 7.32
CA ALA A 126 -1.11 7.54 7.44
C ALA A 126 -2.39 8.23 6.93
N PHE A 127 -2.62 9.49 7.31
CA PHE A 127 -3.74 10.28 6.82
C PHE A 127 -3.73 10.43 5.30
N VAL A 128 -2.55 10.71 4.71
CA VAL A 128 -2.39 10.78 3.26
C VAL A 128 -2.64 9.42 2.62
N ALA A 129 -2.07 8.33 3.16
CA ALA A 129 -2.23 6.97 2.64
C ALA A 129 -3.70 6.54 2.60
N PHE A 130 -4.38 6.62 3.75
CA PHE A 130 -5.77 6.17 3.87
C PHE A 130 -6.75 7.14 3.21
N GLY A 131 -6.60 8.45 3.44
CA GLY A 131 -7.52 9.45 2.90
C GLY A 131 -7.54 9.46 1.37
N SER A 132 -6.36 9.42 0.74
CA SER A 132 -6.29 9.35 -0.72
C SER A 132 -6.66 7.97 -1.27
N GLY A 133 -6.38 6.89 -0.53
CA GLY A 133 -6.82 5.53 -0.87
C GLY A 133 -8.34 5.37 -0.88
N VAL A 134 -9.05 5.99 0.07
CA VAL A 134 -10.53 6.05 0.08
C VAL A 134 -11.04 6.78 -1.15
N VAL A 135 -10.49 7.95 -1.48
CA VAL A 135 -10.91 8.71 -2.67
C VAL A 135 -10.60 7.93 -3.96
N TYR A 136 -9.53 7.14 -3.99
CA TYR A 136 -9.16 6.34 -5.15
C TYR A 136 -10.15 5.18 -5.44
N ILE A 137 -10.69 4.55 -4.39
CA ILE A 137 -11.57 3.38 -4.54
C ILE A 137 -13.05 3.77 -4.76
N THR A 138 -13.44 5.00 -4.40
CA THR A 138 -14.77 5.57 -4.65
C THR A 138 -14.90 6.15 -6.05
#